data_AF-A0A4V1ZSI4-F1
#
_entry.id   AF-A0A4V1ZSI4-F1
#
_cell.length_a   1.000
_cell.length_b   1.000
_cell.length_c   1.000
_cell.angle_alpha   90.00
_cell.angle_beta   90.00
_cell.angle_gamma   90.00
#
_symmetry.space_group_name_H-M   'P 1'
#
loop_
_entity.id
_entity.type
_entity.pdbx_description
1 polymer ?
#
loop_
_entity_poly.entity_id
_entity_poly.type
_entity_poly.pdbx_seq_one_letter_code
_entity_poly.pdbx_strand_id
1 'polypeptide(L)'
;MLQPLRMLPARCRLGSPWLRSLVTLLLVASATGAFAQSTLYGLVNTYAAFSFSGPTYLKGTQALITVSPTTGQPTSTNFSPISGITAGQILVGIDFRPNTGKLYGLGYDTLTTNTQLYILTPVVTGTSIMTSAAAVNTTPVPLPLGTGSVGASSKRIGFDFNPAADRIRVVSSNGADYRLNPTTGGVV
;
A
#
# COMPACT_ATOMS: atom_id res chain seq x y z
N MET A 1 61.99 20.23 17.26
CA MET A 1 63.38 20.03 16.78
C MET A 1 63.52 18.59 16.30
N LEU A 2 64.20 18.38 15.16
CA LEU A 2 64.05 17.26 14.22
C LEU A 2 64.59 15.88 14.68
N GLN A 3 63.90 14.82 14.22
CA GLN A 3 64.26 13.44 13.76
C GLN A 3 65.73 12.94 13.86
N PRO A 4 66.02 11.61 13.99
CA PRO A 4 65.69 10.61 12.94
C PRO A 4 65.41 9.13 13.32
N LEU A 5 64.89 8.42 12.31
CA LEU A 5 64.74 6.97 12.17
C LEU A 5 66.07 6.21 12.32
N ARG A 6 66.06 5.02 12.94
CA ARG A 6 67.15 4.02 12.82
C ARG A 6 66.60 2.60 12.69
N MET A 7 67.09 1.90 11.67
CA MET A 7 66.71 0.56 11.23
C MET A 7 67.06 -0.55 12.24
N LEU A 8 66.19 -1.57 12.30
CA LEU A 8 66.37 -2.88 12.95
C LEU A 8 67.45 -3.74 12.27
N PRO A 9 67.96 -4.77 12.97
CA PRO A 9 67.93 -6.08 12.34
C PRO A 9 67.31 -7.19 13.21
N ALA A 10 66.76 -8.15 12.48
CA ALA A 10 65.96 -9.27 12.94
C ALA A 10 66.74 -10.29 13.79
N ARG A 11 66.05 -10.91 14.75
CA ARG A 11 66.32 -12.29 15.13
C ARG A 11 65.03 -13.11 15.08
N CYS A 12 65.06 -14.02 14.13
CA CYS A 12 64.10 -15.07 13.84
C CYS A 12 64.08 -16.10 14.99
N ARG A 13 62.90 -16.43 15.50
CA ARG A 13 62.64 -17.75 16.13
C ARG A 13 61.27 -18.25 15.64
N LEU A 14 61.34 -19.29 14.80
CA LEU A 14 60.19 -20.12 14.43
C LEU A 14 59.68 -20.90 15.65
N GLY A 15 58.36 -21.00 15.78
CA GLY A 15 57.70 -21.81 16.79
C GLY A 15 56.18 -21.94 16.55
N SER A 16 55.82 -22.54 15.41
CA SER A 16 54.68 -23.46 15.14
C SER A 16 53.27 -23.25 15.76
N PRO A 17 52.20 -23.59 15.01
CA PRO A 17 50.93 -22.87 15.00
C PRO A 17 49.79 -23.64 15.70
N TRP A 18 49.08 -23.00 16.62
CA TRP A 18 47.80 -23.51 17.10
C TRP A 18 46.73 -22.43 17.00
N LEU A 19 45.82 -22.69 16.07
CA LEU A 19 44.53 -22.06 15.83
C LEU A 19 43.81 -21.71 17.14
N ARG A 20 43.06 -20.59 17.10
CA ARG A 20 41.69 -20.37 17.62
C ARG A 20 41.55 -18.88 17.97
N SER A 21 40.58 -18.10 17.56
CA SER A 21 39.46 -18.22 16.63
C SER A 21 39.02 -16.78 16.38
N LEU A 22 39.15 -16.27 15.16
CA LEU A 22 38.45 -15.03 14.78
C LEU A 22 37.01 -15.44 14.45
N VAL A 23 36.09 -15.22 15.39
CA VAL A 23 34.65 -15.36 15.12
C VAL A 23 34.19 -14.10 14.41
N THR A 24 34.27 -14.10 13.08
CA THR A 24 33.63 -13.08 12.26
C THR A 24 32.17 -13.50 12.07
N LEU A 25 31.27 -12.97 12.90
CA LEU A 25 29.84 -13.08 12.67
C LEU A 25 29.46 -12.11 11.55
N LEU A 26 29.60 -12.55 10.30
CA LEU A 26 29.02 -11.86 9.15
C LEU A 26 27.52 -12.18 9.14
N LEU A 27 26.73 -11.33 9.81
CA LEU A 27 25.28 -11.33 9.65
C LEU A 27 24.97 -10.77 8.26
N VAL A 28 24.89 -11.63 7.26
CA VAL A 28 24.22 -11.31 6.00
C VAL A 28 22.73 -11.27 6.30
N ALA A 29 22.28 -10.17 6.89
CA ALA A 29 20.87 -9.80 6.81
C ALA A 29 20.64 -9.36 5.37
N SER A 30 20.32 -10.31 4.49
CA SER A 30 19.52 -10.00 3.32
C SER A 30 18.14 -9.61 3.84
N ALA A 31 18.03 -8.40 4.38
CA ALA A 31 16.74 -7.76 4.54
C ALA A 31 16.19 -7.63 3.13
N THR A 32 15.33 -8.56 2.74
CA THR A 32 14.40 -8.36 1.62
C THR A 32 13.80 -7.00 1.85
N GLY A 33 14.14 -6.04 0.99
CA GLY A 33 13.87 -4.63 1.23
C GLY A 33 12.42 -4.46 1.68
N ALA A 34 12.23 -3.94 2.89
CA ALA A 34 10.96 -3.32 3.21
C ALA A 34 10.75 -2.28 2.12
N PHE A 35 9.69 -2.42 1.32
CA PHE A 35 9.34 -1.41 0.33
C PHE A 35 9.08 -0.12 1.10
N ALA A 36 10.09 0.74 1.20
CA ALA A 36 9.92 2.08 1.73
C ALA A 36 8.94 2.77 0.81
N GLN A 37 7.70 2.93 1.27
CA GLN A 37 6.62 3.46 0.48
C GLN A 37 6.93 4.92 0.13
N SER A 38 7.25 5.18 -1.14
CA SER A 38 7.60 6.52 -1.62
C SER A 38 6.39 7.33 -2.09
N THR A 39 5.25 6.68 -2.32
CA THR A 39 4.09 7.29 -2.97
C THR A 39 2.83 7.08 -2.13
N LEU A 40 2.15 8.20 -1.83
CA LEU A 40 0.86 8.21 -1.17
C LEU A 40 -0.23 8.39 -2.23
N TYR A 41 -1.27 7.55 -2.15
CA TYR A 41 -2.45 7.67 -2.98
C TYR A 41 -3.66 8.07 -2.14
N GLY A 42 -4.46 8.99 -2.66
CA GLY A 42 -5.76 9.35 -2.10
C GLY A 42 -6.89 8.83 -2.98
N LEU A 43 -7.89 8.19 -2.39
CA LEU A 43 -9.15 7.87 -3.07
C LEU A 43 -10.06 9.10 -3.06
N VAL A 44 -10.47 9.55 -4.25
CA VAL A 44 -11.34 10.71 -4.43
C VAL A 44 -12.68 10.27 -4.98
N ASN A 45 -13.75 10.75 -4.35
CA ASN A 45 -15.12 10.55 -4.79
C ASN A 45 -15.74 11.90 -5.15
N THR A 46 -16.23 12.04 -6.38
CA THR A 46 -16.81 13.28 -6.87
C THR A 46 -18.27 13.42 -6.41
N TYR A 47 -18.55 14.36 -5.50
CA TYR A 47 -19.91 14.56 -4.93
C TYR A 47 -20.82 15.44 -5.79
N ALA A 48 -20.24 16.36 -6.54
CA ALA A 48 -20.90 17.19 -7.53
C ALA A 48 -19.96 17.33 -8.73
N ALA A 49 -20.52 17.47 -9.94
CA ALA A 49 -19.68 17.60 -11.12
C ALA A 49 -18.79 18.85 -11.00
N PHE A 50 -17.52 18.72 -11.36
CA PHE A 50 -16.57 19.83 -11.37
C PHE A 50 -15.60 19.69 -12.54
N SER A 51 -15.02 20.79 -12.96
CA SER A 51 -13.95 20.80 -13.96
C SER A 51 -12.69 21.35 -13.32
N PHE A 52 -11.56 20.68 -13.51
CA PHE A 52 -10.28 21.12 -13.01
C PHE A 52 -9.21 20.84 -14.04
N SER A 53 -8.44 21.87 -14.42
CA SER A 53 -7.33 21.75 -15.38
C SER A 53 -7.72 21.12 -16.75
N GLY A 54 -8.95 21.34 -17.21
CA GLY A 54 -9.46 20.85 -18.51
C GLY A 54 -10.54 19.77 -18.39
N PRO A 55 -10.26 18.59 -17.82
CA PRO A 55 -11.26 17.53 -17.66
C PRO A 55 -12.47 17.92 -16.81
N THR A 56 -13.63 17.35 -17.16
CA THR A 56 -14.85 17.40 -16.35
C THR A 56 -15.05 16.07 -15.64
N TYR A 57 -15.15 16.12 -14.32
CA TYR A 57 -15.40 14.98 -13.45
C TYR A 57 -16.87 14.98 -13.06
N LEU A 58 -17.60 13.93 -13.45
CA LEU A 58 -19.02 13.81 -13.16
C LEU A 58 -19.25 13.35 -11.72
N LYS A 59 -20.43 13.66 -11.16
CA LYS A 59 -20.88 13.10 -9.88
C LYS A 59 -20.79 11.57 -9.90
N GLY A 60 -20.24 11.00 -8.84
CA GLY A 60 -20.06 9.55 -8.68
C GLY A 60 -18.76 9.01 -9.27
N THR A 61 -17.95 9.84 -9.94
CA THR A 61 -16.62 9.43 -10.41
C THR A 61 -15.72 9.09 -9.21
N GLN A 62 -15.06 7.93 -9.27
CA GLN A 62 -14.01 7.54 -8.33
C GLN A 62 -12.67 7.54 -9.06
N ALA A 63 -11.67 8.20 -8.47
CA ALA A 63 -10.32 8.29 -9.02
C ALA A 63 -9.29 8.17 -7.90
N LEU A 64 -8.05 7.84 -8.27
CA LEU A 64 -6.91 8.02 -7.38
C LEU A 64 -6.21 9.33 -7.70
N ILE A 65 -5.67 9.97 -6.68
CA ILE A 65 -4.71 11.07 -6.79
C ILE A 65 -3.40 10.68 -6.12
N THR A 66 -2.30 11.28 -6.55
CA THR A 66 -1.04 11.20 -5.82
C THR A 66 -0.94 12.35 -4.82
N VAL A 67 -0.42 12.08 -3.63
CA VAL A 67 -0.22 13.07 -2.56
C VAL A 67 1.25 13.12 -2.19
N SER A 68 1.78 14.32 -2.04
CA SER A 68 3.15 14.51 -1.56
C SER A 68 3.25 14.11 -0.09
N PRO A 69 4.15 13.20 0.31
CA PRO A 69 4.35 12.84 1.71
C PRO A 69 4.97 13.98 2.52
N THR A 70 5.61 14.97 1.89
CA THR A 70 6.26 16.09 2.58
C THR A 70 5.31 17.26 2.82
N THR A 71 4.41 17.54 1.87
CA THR A 71 3.51 18.70 1.94
C THR A 71 2.05 18.34 2.20
N GLY A 72 1.69 17.06 2.06
CA GLY A 72 0.30 16.59 2.11
C GLY A 72 -0.57 17.10 0.95
N GLN A 73 0.02 17.78 -0.04
CA GLN A 73 -0.71 18.36 -1.16
C GLN A 73 -0.86 17.35 -2.31
N PRO A 74 -1.98 17.40 -3.07
CA PRO A 74 -2.11 16.67 -4.32
C PRO A 74 -0.99 17.04 -5.30
N THR A 75 -0.39 16.04 -5.95
CA THR A 75 0.63 16.21 -6.99
C THR A 75 0.10 15.90 -8.37
N SER A 76 -0.99 15.13 -8.47
CA SER A 76 -1.72 14.89 -9.72
C SER A 76 -2.76 15.99 -9.98
N THR A 77 -2.77 16.54 -11.19
CA THR A 77 -3.75 17.54 -11.64
C THR A 77 -4.74 16.99 -12.66
N ASN A 78 -4.49 15.80 -13.19
CA ASN A 78 -5.35 15.09 -14.13
C ASN A 78 -5.47 13.62 -13.68
N PHE A 79 -6.68 13.14 -13.44
CA PHE A 79 -6.89 11.79 -12.93
C PHE A 79 -8.04 11.11 -13.64
N SER A 80 -7.84 9.89 -14.14
CA SER A 80 -8.92 9.15 -14.81
C SER A 80 -9.79 8.39 -13.81
N PRO A 81 -11.08 8.17 -14.12
CA PRO A 81 -11.90 7.23 -13.37
C PRO A 81 -11.22 5.86 -13.25
N ILE A 82 -11.34 5.22 -12.08
CA ILE A 82 -10.82 3.87 -11.87
C ILE A 82 -11.60 2.90 -12.77
N SER A 83 -10.90 2.22 -13.66
CA SER A 83 -11.46 1.20 -14.55
C SER A 83 -11.44 -0.19 -13.91
N GLY A 84 -12.29 -1.11 -14.35
CA GLY A 84 -12.27 -2.52 -13.90
C GLY A 84 -12.98 -2.80 -12.57
N ILE A 85 -13.63 -1.80 -11.96
CA ILE A 85 -14.51 -2.02 -10.81
C ILE A 85 -15.80 -2.72 -11.29
N THR A 86 -16.20 -3.79 -10.60
CA THR A 86 -17.43 -4.52 -10.88
C THR A 86 -18.65 -3.60 -10.75
N ALA A 87 -19.62 -3.72 -11.66
CA ALA A 87 -20.83 -2.91 -11.62
C ALA A 87 -21.55 -3.02 -10.26
N GLY A 88 -22.03 -1.89 -9.74
CA GLY A 88 -22.66 -1.80 -8.41
C GLY A 88 -21.67 -1.62 -7.25
N GLN A 89 -20.39 -1.93 -7.43
CA GLN A 89 -19.37 -1.77 -6.40
C GLN A 89 -18.84 -0.33 -6.36
N ILE A 90 -18.67 0.20 -5.15
CA ILE A 90 -18.06 1.51 -4.90
C ILE A 90 -16.90 1.32 -3.93
N LEU A 91 -15.74 1.93 -4.20
CA LEU A 91 -14.59 1.78 -3.32
C LEU A 91 -14.83 2.55 -2.02
N VAL A 92 -14.71 1.82 -0.91
CA VAL A 92 -14.92 2.36 0.43
C VAL A 92 -13.61 2.58 1.19
N GLY A 93 -12.54 1.89 0.79
CA GLY A 93 -11.21 2.06 1.37
C GLY A 93 -10.12 1.55 0.42
N ILE A 94 -8.90 2.04 0.63
CA ILE A 94 -7.70 1.60 -0.06
C ILE A 94 -6.56 1.50 0.95
N ASP A 95 -5.64 0.55 0.75
CA ASP A 95 -4.43 0.43 1.54
C ASP A 95 -3.37 -0.43 0.84
N PHE A 96 -2.10 -0.25 1.19
CA PHE A 96 -1.00 -1.03 0.68
C PHE A 96 -0.79 -2.30 1.47
N ARG A 97 -0.52 -3.40 0.76
CA ARG A 97 -0.01 -4.63 1.36
C ARG A 97 1.51 -4.51 1.56
N PRO A 98 2.04 -4.43 2.79
CA PRO A 98 3.47 -4.17 3.03
C PRO A 98 4.39 -5.23 2.44
N ASN A 99 3.95 -6.49 2.44
CA ASN A 99 4.74 -7.63 1.96
C ASN A 99 4.94 -7.62 0.42
N THR A 100 4.05 -6.98 -0.34
CA THR A 100 4.12 -6.98 -1.81
C THR A 100 4.17 -5.60 -2.45
N GLY A 101 3.98 -4.53 -1.68
CA GLY A 101 3.88 -3.16 -2.19
C GLY A 101 2.69 -2.91 -3.12
N LYS A 102 1.70 -3.82 -3.15
CA LYS A 102 0.52 -3.70 -4.01
C LYS A 102 -0.54 -2.86 -3.31
N LEU A 103 -1.17 -1.95 -4.05
CA LEU A 103 -2.31 -1.19 -3.57
C LEU A 103 -3.57 -2.04 -3.70
N TYR A 104 -4.34 -2.15 -2.63
CA TYR A 104 -5.64 -2.81 -2.62
C TYR A 104 -6.75 -1.80 -2.41
N GLY A 105 -7.94 -2.14 -2.88
CA GLY A 105 -9.17 -1.42 -2.60
C GLY A 105 -10.32 -2.38 -2.26
N LEU A 106 -11.18 -1.96 -1.32
CA LEU A 106 -12.41 -2.68 -1.00
C LEU A 106 -13.58 -2.00 -1.70
N GLY A 107 -14.24 -2.71 -2.61
CA GLY A 107 -15.55 -2.35 -3.11
C GLY A 107 -16.64 -2.80 -2.15
N TYR A 108 -17.68 -1.99 -2.03
CA TYR A 108 -18.93 -2.34 -1.36
C TYR A 108 -20.12 -1.93 -2.22
N ASP A 109 -21.06 -2.85 -2.38
CA ASP A 109 -22.37 -2.61 -2.95
C ASP A 109 -23.39 -2.48 -1.82
N THR A 110 -23.92 -1.28 -1.63
CA THR A 110 -24.88 -0.99 -0.56
C THR A 110 -26.25 -1.61 -0.79
N LEU A 111 -26.58 -2.01 -2.03
CA LEU A 111 -27.86 -2.64 -2.36
C LEU A 111 -27.83 -4.12 -2.06
N THR A 112 -26.73 -4.80 -2.40
CA THR A 112 -26.59 -6.25 -2.21
C THR A 112 -25.83 -6.63 -0.93
N THR A 113 -25.22 -5.66 -0.25
CA THR A 113 -24.33 -5.85 0.93
C THR A 113 -23.12 -6.75 0.65
N ASN A 114 -22.75 -6.85 -0.63
CA ASN A 114 -21.59 -7.63 -1.05
C ASN A 114 -20.36 -6.73 -1.17
N THR A 115 -19.21 -7.30 -0.82
CA THR A 115 -17.90 -6.67 -0.97
C THR A 115 -17.06 -7.41 -2.01
N GLN A 116 -16.19 -6.65 -2.66
CA GLN A 116 -15.27 -7.18 -3.65
C GLN A 116 -13.89 -6.60 -3.39
N LEU A 117 -12.88 -7.45 -3.23
CA LEU A 117 -11.51 -6.99 -3.06
C LEU A 117 -10.88 -6.78 -4.44
N TYR A 118 -10.12 -5.69 -4.57
CA TYR A 118 -9.41 -5.34 -5.81
C TYR A 118 -7.93 -5.10 -5.53
N ILE A 119 -7.10 -5.45 -6.49
CA ILE A 119 -5.75 -4.90 -6.63
C ILE A 119 -5.84 -3.72 -7.57
N LEU A 120 -5.40 -2.55 -7.11
CA LEU A 120 -5.37 -1.31 -7.87
C LEU A 120 -3.98 -1.11 -8.45
N THR A 121 -3.89 -0.84 -9.75
CA THR A 121 -2.63 -0.58 -10.45
C THR A 121 -2.63 0.86 -10.97
N PRO A 122 -2.15 1.83 -10.17
CA PRO A 122 -1.98 3.20 -10.63
C PRO A 122 -0.75 3.34 -11.53
N VAL A 123 -0.91 4.06 -12.65
CA VAL A 123 0.16 4.48 -13.56
C VAL A 123 0.20 5.99 -13.55
N VAL A 124 1.35 6.55 -13.18
CA VAL A 124 1.56 8.01 -13.06
C VAL A 124 2.50 8.46 -14.17
N THR A 125 2.06 9.43 -14.97
CA THR A 125 2.83 10.05 -16.06
C THR A 125 2.78 11.56 -15.91
N GLY A 126 3.85 12.16 -15.40
CA GLY A 126 3.84 13.57 -15.03
C GLY A 126 2.83 13.85 -13.91
N THR A 127 1.90 14.79 -14.14
CA THR A 127 0.80 15.09 -13.21
C THR A 127 -0.47 14.30 -13.50
N SER A 128 -0.42 13.36 -14.45
CA SER A 128 -1.55 12.52 -14.83
C SER A 128 -1.50 11.16 -14.14
N ILE A 129 -2.64 10.66 -13.68
CA ILE A 129 -2.78 9.32 -13.12
C ILE A 129 -3.94 8.57 -13.78
N MET A 130 -3.67 7.32 -14.14
CA MET A 130 -4.67 6.35 -14.59
C MET A 130 -4.63 5.14 -13.67
N THR A 131 -5.79 4.54 -13.36
CA THR A 131 -5.84 3.39 -12.47
C THR A 131 -6.75 2.31 -13.05
N SER A 132 -6.24 1.08 -13.09
CA SER A 132 -7.04 -0.12 -13.34
C SER A 132 -7.20 -0.92 -12.05
N ALA A 133 -8.34 -1.57 -11.91
CA ALA A 133 -8.66 -2.47 -10.82
C ALA A 133 -8.81 -3.89 -11.37
N ALA A 134 -8.20 -4.85 -10.67
CA ALA A 134 -8.38 -6.27 -10.92
C ALA A 134 -9.01 -6.92 -9.69
N ALA A 135 -10.16 -7.56 -9.87
CA ALA A 135 -10.85 -8.29 -8.81
C ALA A 135 -9.96 -9.45 -8.30
N VAL A 136 -9.83 -9.58 -6.98
CA VAL A 136 -9.08 -10.67 -6.32
C VAL A 136 -9.91 -11.96 -6.33
N ASN A 137 -11.18 -11.86 -5.97
CA ASN A 137 -12.16 -12.94 -6.01
C ASN A 137 -13.04 -12.86 -7.27
N THR A 138 -13.44 -14.01 -7.83
CA THR A 138 -14.33 -14.04 -9.01
C THR A 138 -15.76 -13.60 -8.71
N THR A 139 -16.20 -13.78 -7.46
CA THR A 139 -17.55 -13.45 -7.01
C THR A 139 -17.49 -12.59 -5.75
N PRO A 140 -18.25 -11.48 -5.67
CA PRO A 140 -18.36 -10.69 -4.45
C PRO A 140 -18.80 -11.53 -3.25
N VAL A 141 -18.27 -11.21 -2.07
CA VAL A 141 -18.53 -11.93 -0.81
C VAL A 141 -19.49 -11.10 0.04
N PRO A 142 -20.55 -11.69 0.60
CA PRO A 142 -21.45 -10.98 1.51
C PRO A 142 -20.66 -10.57 2.76
N LEU A 143 -20.63 -9.26 3.02
CA LEU A 143 -19.98 -8.71 4.20
C LEU A 143 -20.85 -7.56 4.71
N PRO A 144 -21.64 -7.76 5.78
CA PRO A 144 -22.52 -6.74 6.27
C PRO A 144 -21.70 -5.62 6.93
N LEU A 145 -21.42 -4.58 6.14
CA LEU A 145 -20.66 -3.39 6.56
C LEU A 145 -21.56 -2.26 7.11
N GLY A 146 -22.86 -2.54 7.23
CA GLY A 146 -23.90 -1.61 7.66
C GLY A 146 -24.44 -0.72 6.53
N THR A 147 -25.48 0.04 6.86
CA THR A 147 -26.16 0.95 5.95
C THR A 147 -25.53 2.33 6.05
N GLY A 148 -24.34 2.49 5.47
CA GLY A 148 -23.79 3.79 5.16
C GLY A 148 -24.31 4.24 3.80
N SER A 149 -25.12 5.29 3.76
CA SER A 149 -25.52 5.95 2.51
C SER A 149 -24.30 6.27 1.65
N VAL A 150 -24.38 6.06 0.34
CA VAL A 150 -23.30 6.43 -0.59
C VAL A 150 -23.28 7.95 -0.73
N GLY A 151 -22.49 8.64 0.10
CA GLY A 151 -22.40 10.09 0.17
C GLY A 151 -21.60 10.57 1.38
N ALA A 152 -21.29 11.87 1.45
CA ALA A 152 -20.33 12.51 2.36
C ALA A 152 -20.53 12.26 3.88
N SER A 153 -21.62 11.62 4.31
CA SER A 153 -22.00 11.47 5.73
C SER A 153 -22.20 10.02 6.18
N SER A 154 -21.55 9.04 5.56
CA SER A 154 -21.86 7.62 5.85
C SER A 154 -20.69 6.65 5.69
N LYS A 155 -19.48 7.12 6.02
CA LYS A 155 -18.24 6.38 5.81
C LYS A 155 -17.54 6.07 7.13
N ARG A 156 -18.00 5.03 7.83
CA ARG A 156 -17.27 4.44 8.96
C ARG A 156 -16.80 3.02 8.60
N ILE A 157 -16.33 2.84 7.37
CA ILE A 157 -15.67 1.60 6.96
C ILE A 157 -14.16 1.84 7.04
N GLY A 158 -13.50 1.16 7.97
CA GLY A 158 -12.03 1.10 8.03
C GLY A 158 -11.52 -0.07 7.19
N PHE A 159 -10.41 0.14 6.48
CA PHE A 159 -9.74 -0.86 5.65
C PHE A 159 -8.24 -0.67 5.80
N ASP A 160 -7.53 -1.67 6.31
CA ASP A 160 -6.10 -1.58 6.64
C ASP A 160 -5.43 -2.96 6.61
N PHE A 161 -4.16 -3.02 6.22
CA PHE A 161 -3.35 -4.23 6.28
C PHE A 161 -2.63 -4.36 7.62
N ASN A 162 -2.86 -5.47 8.30
CA ASN A 162 -1.99 -5.92 9.38
C ASN A 162 -0.71 -6.54 8.80
N PRO A 163 0.48 -5.91 8.96
CA PRO A 163 1.71 -6.41 8.35
C PRO A 163 2.18 -7.75 8.94
N ALA A 164 1.93 -7.98 10.23
CA ALA A 164 2.40 -9.18 10.94
C ALA A 164 1.58 -10.43 10.58
N ALA A 165 0.26 -10.26 10.43
CA ALA A 165 -0.64 -11.36 10.09
C ALA A 165 -0.80 -11.57 8.58
N ASP A 166 -0.38 -10.60 7.76
CA ASP A 166 -0.67 -10.55 6.32
C ASP A 166 -2.16 -10.73 6.03
N ARG A 167 -2.97 -9.95 6.77
CA ARG A 167 -4.43 -9.95 6.70
C ARG A 167 -4.95 -8.54 6.60
N ILE A 168 -6.07 -8.40 5.91
CA ILE A 168 -6.79 -7.15 5.81
C ILE A 168 -7.78 -7.09 6.96
N ARG A 169 -7.79 -5.98 7.69
CA ARG A 169 -8.81 -5.67 8.68
C ARG A 169 -9.86 -4.77 8.05
N VAL A 170 -11.12 -5.16 8.18
CA VAL A 170 -12.27 -4.34 7.78
C VAL A 170 -13.12 -4.04 9.01
N VAL A 171 -13.21 -2.77 9.38
CA VAL A 171 -14.08 -2.31 10.45
C VAL A 171 -15.33 -1.73 9.83
N SER A 172 -16.47 -2.22 10.25
CA SER A 172 -17.76 -1.86 9.72
C SER A 172 -18.40 -0.70 10.48
N SER A 173 -19.31 0.01 9.83
CA SER A 173 -20.11 1.06 10.46
C SER A 173 -21.06 0.53 11.55
N ASN A 174 -21.41 -0.77 11.51
CA ASN A 174 -22.20 -1.45 12.54
C ASN A 174 -21.36 -2.01 13.72
N GLY A 175 -20.06 -1.69 13.78
CA GLY A 175 -19.16 -2.13 14.84
C GLY A 175 -18.53 -3.52 14.63
N ALA A 176 -18.85 -4.22 13.53
CA ALA A 176 -18.20 -5.48 13.21
C ALA A 176 -16.73 -5.30 12.80
N ASP A 177 -15.92 -6.31 13.07
CA ASP A 177 -14.48 -6.39 12.77
C ASP A 177 -14.21 -7.69 12.01
N TYR A 178 -13.90 -7.57 10.73
CA TYR A 178 -13.64 -8.69 9.84
C TYR A 178 -12.16 -8.78 9.48
N ARG A 179 -11.68 -10.01 9.28
CA ARG A 179 -10.36 -10.30 8.73
C ARG A 179 -10.55 -10.93 7.37
N LEU A 180 -9.92 -10.37 6.33
CA LEU A 180 -9.94 -10.93 4.99
C LEU A 180 -8.56 -11.48 4.61
N ASN A 181 -8.56 -12.58 3.87
CA ASN A 181 -7.37 -13.10 3.21
C ASN A 181 -7.10 -12.29 1.93
N PRO A 182 -5.90 -11.68 1.78
CA PRO A 182 -5.59 -10.82 0.63
C PRO A 182 -5.43 -11.58 -0.71
N THR A 183 -5.34 -12.91 -0.67
CA THR A 183 -5.25 -13.77 -1.86
C THR A 183 -6.62 -14.25 -2.33
N THR A 184 -7.56 -14.50 -1.41
CA THR A 184 -8.88 -15.05 -1.75
C THR A 184 -10.01 -14.04 -1.63
N GLY A 185 -9.82 -12.92 -0.94
CA GLY A 185 -10.88 -11.95 -0.61
C GLY A 185 -11.90 -12.48 0.42
N GLY A 186 -11.77 -13.73 0.87
CA GLY A 186 -12.68 -14.36 1.82
C GLY A 186 -12.35 -14.01 3.28
N VAL A 187 -13.38 -14.08 4.13
CA VAL A 187 -13.26 -13.90 5.59
C VAL A 187 -12.48 -15.07 6.21
N VAL A 188 -11.63 -14.78 7.20
CA VAL A 188 -10.84 -15.76 7.98
C VAL A 188 -11.03 -15.64 9.48
#